data_AF-A0A318QZF9-F1
#
_entry.id   AF-A0A318QZF9-F1
#
_cell.length_a   1.000
_cell.length_b   1.000
_cell.length_c   1.000
_cell.angle_alpha   90.00
_cell.angle_beta   90.00
_cell.angle_gamma   90.00
#
_symmetry.space_group_name_H-M   'P 1'
#
loop_
_entity.id
_entity.type
_entity.pdbx_description
1 polymer ?
#
loop_
_entity_poly.entity_id
_entity_poly.type
_entity_poly.pdbx_seq_one_letter_code
_entity_poly.pdbx_strand_id
1 'polypeptide(L)'
;MIVPFTVLTLIFPPAYLLRLVPRLAALSANIHNRLGMHDAPAKGEGSGDSNGEDGVITMMPITDRLTKAIPFAGRILPLPAGTWHPVMNIINGPHGEVLENVLIRVEGHVVTGMIGAEGSTQPVPETAISSIDSSCHDDRNYMSRVLTAHPPAMECWFTTAVYPASINRTAIIANRLREEGFVLPPVLLKAGWSYSTPAGDHNVNVETVTIFLNPVNTDSTKMLRTPDYWVKDTLGQQPAASDFVKRTNTWMAGWAQVLHDGFNSDMLASSEEQRERLARDPAAPQPGRGSPLD
;
A
#
# COMPACT_ATOMS: atom_id res chain seq x y z
N MET A 1 -5.94 -29.51 -21.63
CA MET A 1 -6.78 -28.44 -21.07
C MET A 1 -6.02 -27.11 -21.13
N ILE A 2 -5.65 -26.67 -22.35
CA ILE A 2 -4.76 -25.50 -22.57
C ILE A 2 -5.48 -24.43 -23.41
N VAL A 3 -6.37 -24.86 -24.30
CA VAL A 3 -7.18 -24.00 -25.19
C VAL A 3 -7.95 -22.88 -24.48
N PRO A 4 -8.65 -23.08 -23.33
CA PRO A 4 -9.41 -21.99 -22.72
C PRO A 4 -8.50 -20.90 -22.15
N PHE A 5 -7.34 -21.27 -21.60
CA PHE A 5 -6.35 -20.32 -21.09
C PHE A 5 -5.70 -19.52 -22.21
N THR A 6 -5.41 -20.16 -23.36
CA THR A 6 -4.87 -19.45 -24.53
C THR A 6 -5.87 -18.42 -25.09
N VAL A 7 -7.16 -18.77 -25.16
CA VAL A 7 -8.21 -17.84 -25.59
C VAL A 7 -8.36 -16.68 -24.60
N LEU A 8 -8.36 -16.96 -23.28
CA LEU A 8 -8.39 -15.92 -22.25
C LEU A 8 -7.19 -14.99 -22.30
N THR A 9 -5.97 -15.49 -22.55
CA THR A 9 -4.78 -14.64 -22.69
C THR A 9 -4.78 -13.77 -23.95
N LEU A 10 -5.55 -14.13 -24.98
CA LEU A 10 -5.71 -13.31 -26.18
C LEU A 10 -6.76 -12.20 -25.99
N ILE A 11 -7.80 -12.49 -25.20
CA ILE A 11 -8.84 -11.51 -24.86
C ILE A 11 -8.32 -10.56 -23.77
N PHE A 12 -7.69 -11.10 -22.73
CA PHE A 12 -7.14 -10.37 -21.57
C PHE A 12 -5.63 -10.66 -21.43
N PRO A 13 -4.78 -10.08 -22.29
CA PRO A 13 -3.35 -10.31 -22.22
C PRO A 13 -2.76 -9.71 -20.94
N PRO A 14 -1.95 -10.47 -20.18
CA PRO A 14 -1.17 -9.92 -19.08
C PRO A 14 -0.21 -8.82 -19.58
N ALA A 15 0.04 -7.79 -18.79
CA ALA A 15 0.84 -6.63 -19.20
C ALA A 15 2.27 -6.98 -19.69
N TYR A 16 2.89 -8.02 -19.11
CA TYR A 16 4.23 -8.48 -19.55
C TYR A 16 4.23 -9.00 -21.00
N LEU A 17 3.14 -9.64 -21.43
CA LEU A 17 2.97 -10.16 -22.79
C LEU A 17 2.78 -9.03 -23.81
N LEU A 18 2.17 -7.92 -23.38
CA LEU A 18 2.00 -6.71 -24.20
C LEU A 18 3.34 -5.99 -24.47
N ARG A 19 4.28 -6.02 -23.51
CA ARG A 19 5.65 -5.50 -23.71
C ARG A 19 6.48 -6.39 -24.63
N LEU A 20 6.40 -7.70 -24.50
CA LEU A 20 7.15 -8.65 -25.33
C LEU A 20 6.64 -8.72 -26.76
N VAL A 21 5.33 -8.54 -26.96
CA VAL A 21 4.68 -8.61 -28.27
C VAL A 21 3.70 -7.44 -28.43
N PRO A 22 4.16 -6.26 -28.88
CA PRO A 22 3.32 -5.06 -29.04
C PRO A 22 2.11 -5.29 -29.98
N ARG A 23 2.24 -6.22 -30.93
CA ARG A 23 1.16 -6.62 -31.84
C ARG A 23 -0.02 -7.29 -31.11
N LEU A 24 0.21 -7.85 -29.93
CA LEU A 24 -0.82 -8.47 -29.11
C LEU A 24 -1.80 -7.41 -28.56
N ALA A 25 -1.33 -6.19 -28.30
CA ALA A 25 -2.17 -5.05 -27.89
C ALA A 25 -3.18 -4.66 -28.99
N ALA A 26 -2.73 -4.64 -30.24
CA ALA A 26 -3.60 -4.34 -31.38
C ALA A 26 -4.61 -5.47 -31.64
N LEU A 27 -4.24 -6.72 -31.35
CA LEU A 27 -5.13 -7.87 -31.47
C LEU A 27 -6.20 -7.86 -30.38
N SER A 28 -5.82 -7.64 -29.12
CA SER A 28 -6.77 -7.58 -28.00
C SER A 28 -7.73 -6.39 -28.15
N ALA A 29 -7.26 -5.22 -28.58
CA ALA A 29 -8.12 -4.07 -28.85
C ALA A 29 -9.15 -4.35 -29.96
N ASN A 30 -8.76 -5.02 -31.04
CA ASN A 30 -9.69 -5.45 -32.10
C ASN A 30 -10.72 -6.47 -31.61
N ILE A 31 -10.30 -7.40 -30.73
CA ILE A 31 -11.19 -8.39 -30.13
C ILE A 31 -12.21 -7.71 -29.21
N HIS A 32 -11.79 -6.78 -28.35
CA HIS A 32 -12.69 -6.00 -27.49
C HIS A 32 -13.71 -5.19 -28.30
N ASN A 33 -13.26 -4.53 -29.38
CA ASN A 33 -14.14 -3.78 -30.27
C ASN A 33 -15.17 -4.68 -30.98
N ARG A 34 -14.79 -5.91 -31.38
CA ARG A 34 -15.70 -6.86 -32.03
C ARG A 34 -16.65 -7.56 -31.07
N LEU A 35 -16.25 -7.72 -29.81
CA LEU A 35 -17.07 -8.30 -28.75
C LEU A 35 -18.00 -7.27 -28.10
N GLY A 36 -17.98 -6.01 -28.55
CA GLY A 36 -18.80 -4.94 -27.97
C GLY A 36 -18.46 -4.67 -26.50
N MET A 37 -17.27 -5.06 -26.05
CA MET A 37 -16.75 -4.79 -24.71
C MET A 37 -16.22 -3.36 -24.67
N HIS A 38 -17.08 -2.40 -24.97
CA HIS A 38 -16.90 -1.02 -24.56
C HIS A 38 -17.32 -0.93 -23.11
N ASP A 39 -16.47 -0.36 -22.26
CA ASP A 39 -16.85 0.00 -20.90
C ASP A 39 -18.05 0.96 -20.97
N ALA A 40 -19.24 0.40 -20.93
CA ALA A 40 -20.46 1.18 -20.86
C ALA A 40 -20.52 1.79 -19.45
N PRO A 41 -20.67 3.11 -19.30
CA PRO A 41 -20.86 3.70 -17.99
C PRO A 41 -22.15 3.12 -17.40
N ALA A 42 -22.04 2.51 -16.22
CA ALA A 42 -23.18 2.00 -15.49
C ALA A 42 -24.14 3.16 -15.21
N LYS A 43 -25.38 3.07 -15.73
CA LYS A 43 -26.47 3.96 -15.35
C LYS A 43 -26.88 3.64 -13.92
N GLY A 44 -26.33 4.38 -12.96
CA GLY A 44 -26.87 4.44 -11.60
C GLY A 44 -28.09 5.35 -11.56
N GLU A 45 -29.27 4.76 -11.38
CA GLU A 45 -30.46 5.50 -10.93
C GLU A 45 -30.24 5.95 -9.49
N GLY A 46 -30.24 7.26 -9.28
CA GLY A 46 -30.04 7.86 -7.96
C GLY A 46 -31.30 7.85 -7.10
N SER A 47 -31.09 7.69 -5.80
CA SER A 47 -31.93 8.35 -4.77
C SER A 47 -31.15 8.50 -3.47
N GLY A 48 -31.06 9.72 -2.95
CA GLY A 48 -30.95 10.00 -1.50
C GLY A 48 -29.60 10.41 -0.91
N ASP A 49 -29.26 11.69 -1.04
CA ASP A 49 -28.78 12.61 0.00
C ASP A 49 -27.91 12.09 1.18
N SER A 50 -26.63 12.47 1.22
CA SER A 50 -25.98 13.29 2.28
C SER A 50 -24.43 13.17 2.25
N ASN A 51 -23.75 14.32 2.25
CA ASN A 51 -22.31 14.54 2.54
C ASN A 51 -21.30 13.53 1.97
N GLY A 52 -20.86 13.80 0.74
CA GLY A 52 -19.81 13.04 0.05
C GLY A 52 -18.44 13.21 0.71
N GLU A 53 -17.98 12.16 1.39
CA GLU A 53 -16.58 11.93 1.75
C GLU A 53 -16.30 10.44 2.09
N ASP A 54 -17.34 9.64 2.33
CA ASP A 54 -17.19 8.21 2.59
C ASP A 54 -17.40 7.38 1.33
N GLY A 55 -16.30 6.99 0.69
CA GLY A 55 -16.31 5.94 -0.33
C GLY A 55 -16.93 4.63 0.18
N VAL A 56 -17.19 3.71 -0.73
CA VAL A 56 -17.85 2.45 -0.39
C VAL A 56 -16.88 1.56 0.38
N ILE A 57 -17.14 1.37 1.68
CA ILE A 57 -16.33 0.53 2.57
C ILE A 57 -16.85 -0.91 2.54
N THR A 58 -15.95 -1.87 2.31
CA THR A 58 -16.22 -3.30 2.38
C THR A 58 -15.30 -3.93 3.42
N MET A 59 -15.88 -4.58 4.44
CA MET A 59 -15.11 -5.33 5.43
C MET A 59 -14.62 -6.64 4.80
N MET A 60 -13.33 -6.92 4.99
CA MET A 60 -12.71 -8.11 4.43
C MET A 60 -12.60 -9.22 5.49
N PRO A 61 -12.54 -10.50 5.07
CA PRO A 61 -12.32 -11.61 5.99
C PRO A 61 -10.90 -11.53 6.56
N ILE A 62 -10.77 -11.10 7.82
CA ILE A 62 -9.48 -11.00 8.52
C ILE A 62 -8.76 -12.35 8.68
N THR A 63 -9.48 -13.45 8.48
CA THR A 63 -8.93 -14.81 8.44
C THR A 63 -8.13 -15.10 7.18
N ASP A 64 -8.30 -14.30 6.12
CA ASP A 64 -7.56 -14.48 4.87
C ASP A 64 -6.07 -14.18 5.08
N ARG A 65 -5.24 -14.86 4.30
CA ARG A 65 -3.78 -14.91 4.49
C ARG A 65 -3.08 -14.48 3.22
N LEU A 66 -2.44 -13.33 3.27
CA LEU A 66 -1.77 -12.70 2.15
C LEU A 66 -0.27 -12.66 2.43
N THR A 67 0.54 -13.09 1.46
CA THR A 67 2.00 -13.13 1.58
C THR A 67 2.65 -12.74 0.26
N LYS A 68 3.91 -12.29 0.31
CA LYS A 68 4.76 -11.90 -0.82
C LYS A 68 4.23 -10.71 -1.64
N ALA A 69 3.09 -10.82 -2.30
CA ALA A 69 2.48 -9.77 -3.09
C ALA A 69 1.00 -10.06 -3.35
N ILE A 70 0.20 -9.02 -3.61
CA ILE A 70 -1.21 -9.14 -3.99
C ILE A 70 -1.53 -8.32 -5.25
N PRO A 71 -2.54 -8.70 -6.04
CA PRO A 71 -3.11 -7.81 -7.03
C PRO A 71 -3.72 -6.58 -6.35
N PHE A 72 -3.43 -5.39 -6.87
CA PHE A 72 -3.90 -4.13 -6.28
C PHE A 72 -4.04 -3.06 -7.36
N ALA A 73 -5.23 -2.47 -7.52
CA ALA A 73 -5.50 -1.38 -8.48
C ALA A 73 -4.99 -1.63 -9.92
N GLY A 74 -5.09 -2.86 -10.41
CA GLY A 74 -4.58 -3.25 -11.74
C GLY A 74 -3.05 -3.44 -11.83
N ARG A 75 -2.36 -3.37 -10.68
CA ARG A 75 -0.91 -3.52 -10.48
C ARG A 75 -0.63 -4.62 -9.46
N ILE A 76 0.63 -4.73 -9.04
CA ILE A 76 1.08 -5.66 -8.00
C ILE A 76 1.52 -4.85 -6.78
N LEU A 77 0.89 -5.09 -5.63
CA LEU A 77 1.36 -4.57 -4.35
C LEU A 77 2.25 -5.61 -3.67
N PRO A 78 3.58 -5.42 -3.63
CA PRO A 78 4.45 -6.29 -2.84
C PRO A 78 4.20 -6.08 -1.35
N LEU A 79 4.26 -7.16 -0.60
CA LEU A 79 4.04 -7.17 0.84
C LEU A 79 5.37 -7.41 1.58
N PRO A 80 5.64 -6.69 2.68
CA PRO A 80 6.72 -7.04 3.58
C PRO A 80 6.56 -8.46 4.14
N ALA A 81 7.63 -9.01 4.69
CA ALA A 81 7.68 -10.38 5.18
C ALA A 81 6.65 -10.64 6.28
N GLY A 82 6.07 -11.84 6.26
CA GLY A 82 5.04 -12.28 7.21
C GLY A 82 3.69 -12.51 6.54
N THR A 83 2.71 -12.88 7.37
CA THR A 83 1.31 -13.08 6.95
C THR A 83 0.53 -11.80 7.21
N TRP A 84 -0.05 -11.26 6.15
CA TRP A 84 -0.92 -10.09 6.19
C TRP A 84 -2.38 -10.52 6.07
N HIS A 85 -3.24 -9.84 6.79
CA HIS A 85 -4.66 -10.11 6.90
C HIS A 85 -5.44 -8.89 6.44
N PRO A 86 -6.37 -9.01 5.49
CA PRO A 86 -7.14 -7.87 5.01
C PRO A 86 -8.18 -7.48 6.06
N VAL A 87 -8.33 -6.18 6.28
CA VAL A 87 -9.31 -5.63 7.24
C VAL A 87 -10.49 -5.03 6.49
N MET A 88 -10.19 -4.18 5.50
CA MET A 88 -11.20 -3.47 4.74
C MET A 88 -10.65 -2.99 3.40
N ASN A 89 -11.55 -2.85 2.44
CA ASN A 89 -11.31 -2.18 1.16
C ASN A 89 -12.25 -0.98 1.05
N ILE A 90 -11.79 0.08 0.38
CA ILE A 90 -12.58 1.27 0.14
C ILE A 90 -12.47 1.64 -1.33
N ILE A 91 -13.60 1.97 -1.94
CA ILE A 91 -13.65 2.50 -3.30
C ILE A 91 -14.09 3.96 -3.21
N ASN A 92 -13.21 4.87 -3.59
CA ASN A 92 -13.41 6.32 -3.53
C ASN A 92 -13.55 6.93 -4.94
N GLY A 93 -14.20 8.08 -5.00
CA GLY A 93 -14.40 8.88 -6.21
C GLY A 93 -15.76 8.64 -6.91
N PRO A 94 -16.24 9.56 -7.76
CA PRO A 94 -17.57 9.48 -8.39
C PRO A 94 -17.81 8.21 -9.19
N HIS A 95 -16.75 7.61 -9.73
CA HIS A 95 -16.80 6.40 -10.55
C HIS A 95 -15.94 5.25 -9.99
N GLY A 96 -15.44 5.39 -8.75
CA GLY A 96 -14.59 4.38 -8.11
C GLY A 96 -13.16 4.37 -8.64
N GLU A 97 -12.64 5.54 -8.95
CA GLU A 97 -11.33 5.78 -9.56
C GLU A 97 -10.17 5.44 -8.63
N VAL A 98 -10.40 5.35 -7.31
CA VAL A 98 -9.37 5.04 -6.31
C VAL A 98 -9.80 3.86 -5.45
N LEU A 99 -8.91 2.86 -5.35
CA LEU A 99 -9.03 1.72 -4.46
C LEU A 99 -8.08 1.90 -3.27
N GLU A 100 -8.59 1.75 -2.06
CA GLU A 100 -7.82 1.67 -0.83
C GLU A 100 -7.94 0.25 -0.25
N ASN A 101 -6.83 -0.32 0.23
CA ASN A 101 -6.79 -1.61 0.93
C ASN A 101 -6.07 -1.41 2.26
N VAL A 102 -6.71 -1.88 3.34
CA VAL A 102 -6.13 -1.89 4.68
C VAL A 102 -5.80 -3.32 5.06
N LEU A 103 -4.52 -3.59 5.30
CA LEU A 103 -4.00 -4.89 5.74
C LEU A 103 -3.36 -4.75 7.12
N ILE A 104 -3.36 -5.82 7.90
CA ILE A 104 -2.66 -5.88 9.18
C ILE A 104 -1.77 -7.12 9.24
N ARG A 105 -0.72 -7.04 10.07
CA ARG A 105 0.11 -8.16 10.48
C ARG A 105 0.07 -8.24 11.99
N VAL A 106 -0.12 -9.43 12.53
CA VAL A 106 -0.30 -9.67 13.96
C VAL A 106 0.71 -10.71 14.48
N GLU A 107 1.18 -10.52 15.71
CA GLU A 107 2.00 -11.48 16.46
C GLU A 107 1.58 -11.42 17.94
N GLY A 108 1.27 -12.57 18.55
CA GLY A 108 0.88 -12.63 19.98
C GLY A 108 -0.28 -11.69 20.35
N HIS A 109 -1.34 -11.66 19.54
CA HIS A 109 -2.50 -10.78 19.63
C HIS A 109 -2.21 -9.27 19.52
N VAL A 110 -1.02 -8.88 19.06
CA VAL A 110 -0.65 -7.47 18.89
C VAL A 110 -0.35 -7.18 17.42
N VAL A 111 -0.88 -6.06 16.93
CA VAL A 111 -0.57 -5.59 15.57
C VAL A 111 0.90 -5.20 15.50
N THR A 112 1.65 -5.88 14.63
CA THR A 112 3.07 -5.61 14.36
C THR A 112 3.28 -4.76 13.12
N GLY A 113 2.31 -4.79 12.20
CA GLY A 113 2.30 -4.00 10.98
C GLY A 113 0.88 -3.67 10.54
N MET A 114 0.71 -2.52 9.89
CA MET A 114 -0.51 -2.17 9.18
C MET A 114 -0.14 -1.51 7.86
N ILE A 115 -0.84 -1.83 6.78
CA ILE A 115 -0.66 -1.21 5.47
C ILE A 115 -1.96 -0.52 5.10
N GLY A 116 -1.88 0.76 4.74
CA GLY A 116 -2.90 1.44 3.95
C GLY A 116 -2.32 1.69 2.57
N ALA A 117 -2.82 0.98 1.57
CA ALA A 117 -2.43 1.16 0.18
C ALA A 117 -3.58 1.82 -0.59
N GLU A 118 -3.32 2.92 -1.25
CA GLU A 118 -4.26 3.66 -2.10
C GLU A 118 -3.71 3.68 -3.52
N GLY A 119 -4.54 3.33 -4.50
CA GLY A 119 -4.12 3.23 -5.89
C GLY A 119 -5.24 3.60 -6.84
N SER A 120 -4.91 4.36 -7.88
CA SER A 120 -5.88 4.72 -8.90
C SER A 120 -6.16 3.53 -9.83
N THR A 121 -7.43 3.13 -9.93
CA THR A 121 -7.91 2.10 -10.87
C THR A 121 -8.12 2.68 -12.27
N GLN A 122 -8.28 4.00 -12.35
CA GLN A 122 -8.38 4.80 -13.56
C GLN A 122 -7.54 6.08 -13.38
N PRO A 123 -7.16 6.77 -14.48
CA PRO A 123 -6.47 8.05 -14.36
C PRO A 123 -7.28 9.06 -13.55
N VAL A 124 -6.61 9.79 -12.64
CA VAL A 124 -7.21 10.86 -11.82
C VAL A 124 -6.61 12.21 -12.19
N PRO A 125 -7.29 13.34 -11.93
CA PRO A 125 -6.75 14.67 -12.23
C PRO A 125 -5.41 14.93 -11.52
N GLU A 126 -4.50 15.65 -12.18
CA GLU A 126 -3.20 16.07 -11.61
C GLU A 126 -3.32 16.85 -10.29
N THR A 127 -4.47 17.45 -9.97
CA THR A 127 -4.65 18.10 -8.66
C THR A 127 -4.60 17.12 -7.48
N ALA A 128 -4.84 15.83 -7.73
CA ALA A 128 -4.81 14.78 -6.71
C ALA A 128 -3.41 14.53 -6.13
N ILE A 129 -2.33 14.91 -6.84
CA ILE A 129 -0.95 14.70 -6.36
C ILE A 129 -0.44 15.80 -5.39
N SER A 130 -1.20 16.87 -5.19
CA SER A 130 -0.79 17.98 -4.31
C SER A 130 -0.61 17.56 -2.85
N SER A 131 -1.46 16.65 -2.34
CA SER A 131 -1.36 16.10 -0.99
C SER A 131 -0.13 15.20 -0.81
N ILE A 132 0.27 14.49 -1.86
CA ILE A 132 1.45 13.63 -1.88
C ILE A 132 2.72 14.45 -1.73
N ASP A 133 2.83 15.54 -2.51
CA ASP A 133 4.00 16.43 -2.47
C ASP A 133 4.20 17.00 -1.06
N SER A 134 3.12 17.48 -0.45
CA SER A 134 3.17 18.03 0.91
C SER A 134 3.67 17.03 1.96
N SER A 135 3.31 15.74 1.83
CA SER A 135 3.72 14.71 2.78
C SER A 135 5.21 14.41 2.71
N CYS A 136 5.79 14.47 1.51
CA CYS A 136 7.21 14.24 1.29
C CYS A 136 8.09 15.41 1.75
N HIS A 137 7.52 16.61 1.86
CA HIS A 137 8.18 17.83 2.30
C HIS A 137 7.88 18.23 3.76
N ASP A 138 7.26 17.36 4.55
CA ASP A 138 6.96 17.64 5.95
C ASP A 138 8.22 17.64 6.84
N ASP A 139 8.49 18.75 7.53
CA ASP A 139 9.64 18.92 8.42
C ASP A 139 9.63 17.96 9.61
N ARG A 140 8.48 17.36 9.95
CA ARG A 140 8.36 16.35 11.00
C ARG A 140 8.93 14.99 10.58
N ASN A 141 9.12 14.76 9.28
CA ASN A 141 9.72 13.51 8.78
C ASN A 141 11.12 13.32 9.36
N TYR A 142 11.42 12.11 9.86
CA TYR A 142 12.78 11.74 10.26
C TYR A 142 13.71 11.67 9.08
N MET A 143 13.21 11.18 7.95
CA MET A 143 13.85 11.26 6.64
C MET A 143 12.78 11.36 5.56
N SER A 144 13.06 12.13 4.53
CA SER A 144 12.35 12.07 3.26
C SER A 144 13.35 12.01 2.11
N ARG A 145 12.95 11.38 1.02
CA ARG A 145 13.70 11.33 -0.24
C ARG A 145 12.73 11.50 -1.38
N VAL A 146 12.98 12.50 -2.20
CA VAL A 146 12.32 12.68 -3.49
C VAL A 146 13.24 12.05 -4.54
N LEU A 147 12.76 10.99 -5.19
CA LEU A 147 13.50 10.26 -6.22
C LEU A 147 13.26 10.90 -7.60
N THR A 148 12.01 11.29 -7.88
CA THR A 148 11.62 12.05 -9.07
C THR A 148 10.72 13.21 -8.66
N ALA A 149 10.99 14.42 -9.18
CA ALA A 149 10.31 15.66 -8.77
C ALA A 149 9.77 16.45 -9.98
N HIS A 150 9.35 15.77 -11.05
CA HIS A 150 8.94 16.44 -12.30
C HIS A 150 7.44 16.25 -12.52
N PRO A 151 6.56 17.06 -11.89
CA PRO A 151 5.12 16.96 -12.12
C PRO A 151 4.80 16.89 -13.62
N PRO A 152 3.93 15.95 -14.02
CA PRO A 152 3.06 15.16 -13.16
C PRO A 152 3.66 13.80 -12.70
N ALA A 153 4.92 13.52 -13.03
CA ALA A 153 5.68 12.36 -12.55
C ALA A 153 6.44 12.69 -11.26
N MET A 154 6.07 12.04 -10.16
CA MET A 154 6.76 12.22 -8.90
C MET A 154 6.89 10.90 -8.16
N GLU A 155 8.01 10.71 -7.50
CA GLU A 155 8.24 9.57 -6.63
C GLU A 155 8.97 10.04 -5.38
N CYS A 156 8.44 9.67 -4.21
CA CYS A 156 9.08 9.98 -2.96
C CYS A 156 8.73 8.95 -1.88
N TRP A 157 9.59 8.88 -0.87
CA TRP A 157 9.31 8.16 0.35
C TRP A 157 9.76 8.94 1.57
N PHE A 158 9.15 8.66 2.71
CA PHE A 158 9.47 9.31 3.97
C PHE A 158 9.18 8.39 5.15
N THR A 159 9.75 8.74 6.31
CA THR A 159 9.43 8.10 7.59
C THR A 159 9.10 9.16 8.64
N THR A 160 8.12 8.87 9.48
CA THR A 160 7.69 9.76 10.57
C THR A 160 6.97 8.95 11.64
N ALA A 161 6.95 9.44 12.88
CA ALA A 161 6.09 8.84 13.89
C ALA A 161 4.64 9.24 13.65
N VAL A 162 3.73 8.30 13.92
CA VAL A 162 2.30 8.54 13.85
C VAL A 162 1.62 7.96 15.08
N TYR A 163 0.57 8.65 15.51
CA TYR A 163 -0.31 8.18 16.56
C TYR A 163 -1.53 7.55 15.91
N PRO A 164 -2.01 6.39 16.38
CA PRO A 164 -3.16 5.72 15.77
C PRO A 164 -4.34 6.65 15.53
N ALA A 165 -4.65 7.54 16.49
CA ALA A 165 -5.75 8.51 16.34
C ALA A 165 -5.68 9.41 15.10
N SER A 166 -4.50 9.61 14.51
CA SER A 166 -4.29 10.40 13.29
C SER A 166 -4.32 9.58 11.99
N ILE A 167 -4.49 8.26 12.07
CA ILE A 167 -4.62 7.41 10.89
C ILE A 167 -6.06 7.51 10.38
N ASN A 168 -6.21 7.63 9.06
CA ASN A 168 -7.53 7.72 8.45
C ASN A 168 -8.39 6.50 8.83
N ARG A 169 -9.66 6.72 9.14
CA ARG A 169 -10.64 5.67 9.50
C ARG A 169 -10.22 4.77 10.69
N THR A 170 -9.33 5.24 11.57
CA THR A 170 -8.83 4.47 12.72
C THR A 170 -9.92 3.93 13.62
N ALA A 171 -11.01 4.67 13.83
CA ALA A 171 -12.11 4.20 14.65
C ALA A 171 -12.69 2.87 14.13
N ILE A 172 -12.85 2.75 12.82
CA ILE A 172 -13.36 1.55 12.15
C ILE A 172 -12.36 0.41 12.30
N ILE A 173 -11.09 0.67 11.98
CA ILE A 173 -10.00 -0.31 12.09
C ILE A 173 -9.86 -0.81 13.53
N ALA A 174 -9.80 0.09 14.51
CA ALA A 174 -9.65 -0.23 15.92
C ALA A 174 -10.84 -1.02 16.47
N ASN A 175 -12.07 -0.69 16.05
CA ASN A 175 -13.25 -1.47 16.42
C ASN A 175 -13.16 -2.91 15.91
N ARG A 176 -12.82 -3.08 14.62
CA ARG A 176 -12.66 -4.39 13.99
C ARG A 176 -11.56 -5.22 14.65
N LEU A 177 -10.41 -4.63 14.93
CA LEU A 177 -9.31 -5.28 15.63
C LEU A 177 -9.72 -5.75 17.03
N ARG A 178 -10.47 -4.92 17.75
CA ARG A 178 -10.94 -5.25 19.11
C ARG A 178 -11.92 -6.41 19.12
N GLU A 179 -12.81 -6.51 18.13
CA GLU A 179 -13.73 -7.65 17.98
C GLU A 179 -12.99 -8.98 17.84
N GLU A 180 -11.83 -8.94 17.18
CA GLU A 180 -10.99 -10.10 16.89
C GLU A 180 -9.92 -10.33 17.98
N GLY A 181 -9.98 -9.55 19.08
CA GLY A 181 -9.06 -9.67 20.21
C GLY A 181 -7.64 -9.16 19.95
N PHE A 182 -7.44 -8.32 18.93
CA PHE A 182 -6.15 -7.73 18.60
C PHE A 182 -5.94 -6.36 19.24
N VAL A 183 -4.72 -6.11 19.69
CA VAL A 183 -4.29 -4.84 20.29
C VAL A 183 -3.58 -3.99 19.25
N LEU A 184 -4.10 -2.79 19.00
CA LEU A 184 -3.41 -1.75 18.24
C LEU A 184 -2.45 -0.97 19.17
N PRO A 185 -1.14 -0.92 18.87
CA PRO A 185 -0.16 -0.20 19.68
C PRO A 185 -0.41 1.32 19.70
N PRO A 186 -0.06 2.02 20.78
CA PRO A 186 -0.28 3.46 20.91
C PRO A 186 0.68 4.32 20.06
N VAL A 187 1.77 3.74 19.58
CA VAL A 187 2.74 4.40 18.71
C VAL A 187 3.09 3.47 17.55
N LEU A 188 3.11 4.04 16.35
CA LEU A 188 3.52 3.38 15.13
C LEU A 188 4.54 4.26 14.41
N LEU A 189 5.53 3.64 13.77
CA LEU A 189 6.40 4.33 12.83
C LEU A 189 5.79 4.22 11.44
N LYS A 190 5.42 5.35 10.84
CA LYS A 190 4.91 5.45 9.48
C LYS A 190 6.09 5.47 8.51
N ALA A 191 6.08 4.59 7.51
CA ALA A 191 6.90 4.64 6.32
C ALA A 191 5.96 4.81 5.12
N GLY A 192 6.04 5.96 4.45
CA GLY A 192 5.21 6.28 3.29
C GLY A 192 6.02 6.21 2.01
N TRP A 193 5.41 5.71 0.95
CA TRP A 193 5.89 5.81 -0.43
C TRP A 193 4.74 6.28 -1.30
N SER A 194 5.02 7.19 -2.21
CA SER A 194 4.05 7.66 -3.19
C SER A 194 4.71 7.78 -4.54
N TYR A 195 3.97 7.37 -5.56
CA TYR A 195 4.41 7.43 -6.94
C TYR A 195 3.26 7.84 -7.85
N SER A 196 3.55 8.71 -8.80
CA SER A 196 2.64 9.06 -9.88
C SER A 196 3.33 9.06 -11.24
N THR A 197 2.55 8.72 -12.26
CA THR A 197 2.97 8.79 -13.66
C THR A 197 1.90 9.47 -14.53
N PRO A 198 2.29 10.25 -15.56
CA PRO A 198 1.35 10.87 -16.47
C PRO A 198 0.45 9.83 -17.16
N ALA A 199 -0.83 10.15 -17.34
CA ALA A 199 -1.85 9.27 -17.88
C ALA A 199 -2.80 10.01 -18.87
N GLY A 200 -2.21 10.77 -19.79
CA GLY A 200 -2.95 11.60 -20.76
C GLY A 200 -3.05 13.07 -20.32
N ASP A 201 -3.86 13.86 -21.03
CA ASP A 201 -3.98 15.29 -20.78
C ASP A 201 -4.50 15.57 -19.37
N HIS A 202 -3.67 16.20 -18.53
CA HIS A 202 -3.95 16.62 -17.16
C HIS A 202 -4.37 15.51 -16.18
N ASN A 203 -4.01 14.26 -16.46
CA ASN A 203 -4.33 13.11 -15.62
C ASN A 203 -3.08 12.31 -15.25
N VAL A 204 -3.17 11.60 -14.12
CA VAL A 204 -2.11 10.75 -13.58
C VAL A 204 -2.64 9.41 -13.12
N ASN A 205 -1.79 8.40 -13.19
CA ASN A 205 -1.91 7.20 -12.37
C ASN A 205 -1.14 7.43 -11.07
N VAL A 206 -1.71 7.07 -9.95
CA VAL A 206 -1.12 7.31 -8.63
C VAL A 206 -1.23 6.07 -7.76
N GLU A 207 -0.21 5.87 -6.92
CA GLU A 207 -0.23 4.89 -5.86
C GLU A 207 0.49 5.46 -4.63
N THR A 208 -0.12 5.31 -3.47
CA THR A 208 0.48 5.62 -2.18
C THR A 208 0.38 4.39 -1.29
N VAL A 209 1.53 3.96 -0.78
CA VAL A 209 1.62 2.84 0.16
C VAL A 209 2.15 3.37 1.47
N THR A 210 1.32 3.32 2.50
CA THR A 210 1.68 3.69 3.86
C THR A 210 1.79 2.44 4.71
N ILE A 211 2.96 2.23 5.30
CA ILE A 211 3.26 1.07 6.14
C ILE A 211 3.53 1.58 7.56
N PHE A 212 2.70 1.14 8.49
CA PHE A 212 2.82 1.43 9.90
C PHE A 212 3.48 0.25 10.61
N LEU A 213 4.64 0.49 11.22
CA LEU A 213 5.41 -0.54 11.90
C LEU A 213 5.35 -0.32 13.40
N ASN A 214 5.01 -1.38 14.12
CA ASN A 214 5.12 -1.40 15.57
C ASN A 214 6.56 -1.79 15.94
N PRO A 215 7.29 -0.97 16.70
CA PRO A 215 8.58 -1.35 17.26
C PRO A 215 8.40 -2.49 18.28
N VAL A 216 8.40 -3.72 17.77
CA VAL A 216 8.35 -5.06 18.43
C VAL A 216 7.85 -5.07 19.87
N ASN A 217 6.79 -5.83 20.14
CA ASN A 217 6.21 -5.94 21.48
C ASN A 217 6.95 -6.96 22.39
N THR A 218 8.05 -6.55 23.04
CA THR A 218 8.69 -7.31 24.13
C THR A 218 8.79 -6.45 25.40
N ASP A 219 9.01 -7.05 26.57
CA ASP A 219 9.20 -6.28 27.81
C ASP A 219 10.36 -5.27 27.70
N SER A 220 11.40 -5.62 26.93
CA SER A 220 12.56 -4.77 26.65
C SER A 220 12.26 -3.53 25.79
N THR A 221 11.15 -3.50 25.06
CA THR A 221 10.75 -2.40 24.18
C THR A 221 9.53 -1.65 24.68
N LYS A 222 9.04 -1.95 25.89
CA LYS A 222 7.89 -1.24 26.53
C LYS A 222 8.06 0.28 26.51
N MET A 223 9.30 0.75 26.65
CA MET A 223 9.66 2.18 26.59
C MET A 223 9.35 2.82 25.23
N LEU A 224 9.34 2.06 24.14
CA LEU A 224 9.04 2.52 22.78
C LEU A 224 7.56 2.84 22.56
N ARG A 225 6.71 2.57 23.55
CA ARG A 225 5.27 2.90 23.51
C ARG A 225 4.97 4.33 23.95
N THR A 226 5.95 5.07 24.48
CA THR A 226 5.76 6.44 24.97
C THR A 226 5.86 7.42 23.80
N PRO A 227 4.80 8.20 23.47
CA PRO A 227 4.80 9.19 22.40
C PRO A 227 5.99 10.14 22.41
N ASP A 228 6.35 10.68 23.57
CA ASP A 228 7.42 11.68 23.73
C ASP A 228 8.80 11.20 23.26
N TYR A 229 9.00 9.88 23.16
CA TYR A 229 10.28 9.29 22.73
C TYR A 229 10.46 9.31 21.21
N TRP A 230 9.43 9.71 20.48
CA TRP A 230 9.38 9.77 19.03
C TRP A 230 9.39 11.22 18.52
N VAL A 231 9.57 12.22 19.37
CA VAL A 231 9.75 13.59 18.91
C VAL A 231 11.11 13.71 18.20
N LYS A 232 11.11 14.21 16.96
CA LYS A 232 12.30 14.29 16.10
C LYS A 232 13.49 14.98 16.78
N ASP A 233 13.25 16.09 17.46
CA ASP A 233 14.29 16.90 18.11
C ASP A 233 14.95 16.20 19.30
N THR A 234 14.25 15.30 19.98
CA THR A 234 14.74 14.57 21.16
C THR A 234 15.02 13.09 20.88
N LEU A 235 14.78 12.61 19.66
CA LEU A 235 14.95 11.21 19.27
C LEU A 235 16.36 10.67 19.57
N GLY A 236 17.38 11.52 19.40
CA GLY A 236 18.77 11.16 19.71
C GLY A 236 19.02 10.81 21.18
N GLN A 237 18.16 11.25 22.09
CA GLN A 237 18.20 10.93 23.52
C GLN A 237 17.55 9.58 23.85
N GLN A 238 16.90 8.94 22.87
CA GLN A 238 16.20 7.67 23.01
C GLN A 238 16.85 6.62 22.09
N PRO A 239 17.92 5.93 22.53
CA PRO A 239 18.73 5.09 21.65
C PRO A 239 17.93 4.01 20.91
N ALA A 240 16.97 3.37 21.59
CA ALA A 240 16.15 2.31 21.01
C ALA A 240 15.19 2.84 19.93
N ALA A 241 14.58 4.02 20.14
CA ALA A 241 13.70 4.64 19.15
C ALA A 241 14.50 5.13 17.94
N SER A 242 15.62 5.82 18.20
CA SER A 242 16.57 6.26 17.16
C SER A 242 17.06 5.10 16.30
N ASP A 243 17.43 3.98 16.92
CA ASP A 243 17.91 2.78 16.23
C ASP A 243 16.80 2.12 15.39
N PHE A 244 15.56 2.03 15.91
CA PHE A 244 14.42 1.55 15.14
C PHE A 244 14.10 2.44 13.92
N VAL A 245 14.13 3.77 14.09
CA VAL A 245 13.97 4.73 12.99
C VAL A 245 15.08 4.55 11.95
N LYS A 246 16.35 4.42 12.37
CA LYS A 246 17.49 4.20 11.46
C LYS A 246 17.34 2.92 10.65
N ARG A 247 16.92 1.81 11.26
CA ARG A 247 16.66 0.56 10.54
C ARG A 247 15.52 0.70 9.54
N THR A 248 14.45 1.38 9.93
CA THR A 248 13.27 1.59 9.05
C THR A 248 13.62 2.48 7.87
N ASN A 249 14.41 3.51 8.11
CA ASN A 249 15.00 4.38 7.10
C ASN A 249 15.82 3.61 6.06
N THR A 250 16.74 2.76 6.52
CA THR A 250 17.55 1.90 5.64
C THR A 250 16.69 0.92 4.86
N TRP A 251 15.69 0.31 5.53
CA TRP A 251 14.77 -0.62 4.88
C TRP A 251 13.92 0.07 3.80
N MET A 252 13.30 1.20 4.12
CA MET A 252 12.43 1.95 3.21
C MET A 252 13.18 2.42 1.96
N ALA A 253 14.44 2.83 2.11
CA ALA A 253 15.29 3.20 0.98
C ALA A 253 15.45 2.08 -0.05
N GLY A 254 15.50 0.82 0.38
CA GLY A 254 15.52 -0.34 -0.52
C GLY A 254 14.14 -0.80 -0.94
N TRP A 255 13.16 -0.74 -0.04
CA TRP A 255 11.78 -1.18 -0.29
C TRP A 255 11.04 -0.29 -1.29
N ALA A 256 11.36 1.01 -1.36
CA ALA A 256 10.79 1.93 -2.36
C ALA A 256 10.96 1.41 -3.79
N GLN A 257 12.12 0.83 -4.12
CA GLN A 257 12.33 0.24 -5.45
C GLN A 257 11.42 -0.98 -5.68
N VAL A 258 11.19 -1.80 -4.66
CA VAL A 258 10.31 -2.97 -4.79
C VAL A 258 8.85 -2.52 -5.04
N LEU A 259 8.41 -1.46 -4.36
CA LEU A 259 7.10 -0.84 -4.59
C LEU A 259 7.00 -0.24 -6.01
N HIS A 260 8.04 0.47 -6.46
CA HIS A 260 8.14 0.98 -7.83
C HIS A 260 8.03 -0.14 -8.87
N ASP A 261 8.75 -1.24 -8.67
CA ASP A 261 8.69 -2.42 -9.54
C ASP A 261 7.26 -3.01 -9.54
N GLY A 262 6.63 -3.10 -8.36
CA GLY A 262 5.25 -3.57 -8.19
C GLY A 262 4.23 -2.72 -8.94
N PHE A 263 4.34 -1.39 -8.84
CA PHE A 263 3.49 -0.45 -9.56
C PHE A 263 3.56 -0.68 -11.07
N ASN A 264 4.77 -0.89 -11.59
CA ASN A 264 5.01 -1.16 -13.01
C ASN A 264 4.72 -2.63 -13.40
N SER A 265 4.26 -3.46 -12.46
CA SER A 265 4.07 -4.91 -12.62
C SER A 265 5.33 -5.64 -13.11
N ASP A 266 6.51 -5.18 -12.68
CA ASP A 266 7.83 -5.66 -13.09
C ASP A 266 8.60 -6.31 -11.92
N MET A 267 7.94 -7.23 -11.22
CA MET A 267 8.53 -7.95 -10.08
C MET A 267 9.71 -8.87 -10.46
N LEU A 268 10.11 -8.92 -11.73
CA LEU A 268 11.26 -9.67 -12.25
C LEU A 268 12.52 -8.80 -12.37
N ALA A 269 12.40 -7.48 -12.25
CA ALA A 269 13.54 -6.55 -12.32
C ALA A 269 14.57 -6.78 -11.19
N SER A 270 14.15 -7.38 -10.07
CA SER A 270 15.00 -7.78 -8.95
C SER A 270 14.95 -9.30 -8.70
N SER A 271 16.08 -9.88 -8.26
CA SER A 271 16.13 -11.31 -7.94
C SER A 271 15.20 -11.66 -6.78
N GLU A 272 14.70 -12.91 -6.73
CA GLU A 272 13.85 -13.37 -5.61
C GLU A 272 14.57 -13.22 -4.27
N GLU A 273 15.84 -13.60 -4.18
CA GLU A 273 16.67 -13.43 -2.96
C GLU A 273 16.76 -11.96 -2.52
N GLN A 274 16.93 -11.03 -3.47
CA GLN A 274 16.98 -9.61 -3.16
C GLN A 274 15.63 -9.11 -2.63
N ARG A 275 14.52 -9.52 -3.25
CA ARG A 275 13.17 -9.16 -2.80
C ARG A 275 12.86 -9.73 -1.43
N GLU A 276 13.20 -11.00 -1.16
CA GLU A 276 12.98 -11.62 0.14
C GLU A 276 13.78 -10.93 1.26
N ARG A 277 15.01 -10.53 0.98
CA ARG A 277 15.82 -9.73 1.92
C ARG A 277 15.20 -8.36 2.16
N LEU A 278 14.78 -7.66 1.12
CA LEU A 278 14.19 -6.33 1.21
C LEU A 278 12.77 -6.36 1.82
N ALA A 279 12.06 -7.49 1.74
CA ALA A 279 10.75 -7.65 2.38
C ALA A 279 10.84 -7.65 3.91
N ARG A 280 12.00 -7.92 4.51
CA ARG A 280 12.15 -7.95 5.97
C ARG A 280 12.27 -6.55 6.55
N ASP A 281 11.13 -5.97 6.89
CA ASP A 281 11.07 -4.72 7.66
C ASP A 281 11.55 -4.91 9.12
N PRO A 282 11.86 -3.83 9.85
CA PRO A 282 12.35 -3.92 11.22
C PRO A 282 11.40 -4.50 12.26
N ALA A 283 10.11 -4.65 11.94
CA ALA A 283 9.08 -5.29 12.75
C ALA A 283 8.63 -6.64 12.18
N ALA A 284 9.34 -7.18 11.19
CA ALA A 284 9.01 -8.47 10.58
C ALA A 284 9.08 -9.60 11.63
N PRO A 285 8.15 -10.58 11.58
CA PRO A 285 8.15 -11.70 12.51
C PRO A 285 9.47 -12.47 12.51
N GLN A 286 9.90 -12.90 13.70
CA GLN A 286 11.09 -13.74 13.81
C GLN A 286 10.80 -15.17 13.32
N PRO A 287 11.75 -15.82 12.63
CA PRO A 287 11.61 -17.22 12.24
C PRO A 287 11.29 -18.10 13.48
N GLY A 288 10.20 -18.86 13.43
CA GLY A 288 9.82 -19.82 14.48
C GLY A 288 8.81 -19.30 15.53
N ARG A 289 8.38 -18.04 15.48
CA ARG A 289 7.19 -17.56 16.21
C ARG A 289 6.01 -17.53 15.26
N GLY A 290 5.05 -18.44 15.45
CA GLY A 290 3.84 -18.52 14.64
C GLY A 290 2.95 -17.29 14.82
N SER A 291 2.10 -17.01 13.83
CA SER A 291 1.00 -16.07 13.98
C SER A 291 -0.01 -16.66 14.97
N PRO A 292 -0.64 -15.87 15.86
CA PRO A 292 -1.76 -16.33 16.69
C PRO A 292 -3.00 -16.73 15.86
N LEU A 293 -3.00 -16.46 14.55
CA LEU A 293 -3.97 -16.93 13.56
C LEU A 293 -3.49 -18.19 12.81
N ASP A 294 -2.36 -18.80 13.22
CA ASP A 294 -1.88 -20.12 12.78
C ASP A 294 -2.32 -21.21 13.77
#